data_AF-A0A1G4YTQ0-F1
#
_entry.id   AF-A0A1G4YTQ0-F1
#
_cell.length_a   1.000
_cell.length_b   1.000
_cell.length_c   1.000
_cell.angle_alpha   90.00
_cell.angle_beta   90.00
_cell.angle_gamma   90.00
#
_symmetry.space_group_name_H-M   'P 1'
#
loop_
_entity.id
_entity.type
_entity.pdbx_description
1 polymer ?
#
loop_
_entity_poly.entity_id
_entity_poly.type
_entity_poly.pdbx_seq_one_letter_code
_entity_poly.pdbx_strand_id
1 'polypeptide(L)'
;MSSEVPLSASQVVVQICLFLVAAIAIFGGSLQMYLGQPETSPRNDNVHRFMAEVYLSTGLICLWAAFTIRQQGDLVYLLALGVLLAGCGRLLSIRKVGLPKPAAVWLGYLIPELLIPFVMAGAHYARY
;
A
#
# COMPACT_ATOMS: atom_id res chain seq x y z
N MET A 1 -14.62 -25.18 22.44
CA MET A 1 -13.99 -24.05 21.73
C MET A 1 -12.50 -24.27 21.76
N SER A 2 -11.88 -24.65 20.63
CA SER A 2 -10.43 -24.78 20.54
C SER A 2 -9.82 -23.40 20.78
N SER A 3 -8.96 -23.28 21.79
CA SER A 3 -8.18 -22.07 22.03
C SER A 3 -7.35 -21.79 20.79
N GLU A 4 -7.70 -20.73 20.05
CA GLU A 4 -6.91 -20.32 18.89
C GLU A 4 -5.49 -20.00 19.35
N VAL A 5 -4.51 -20.61 18.69
CA VAL A 5 -3.10 -20.30 18.93
C VAL A 5 -2.88 -18.83 18.61
N PRO A 6 -2.38 -18.01 19.56
CA PRO A 6 -2.16 -16.59 19.30
C PRO A 6 -1.19 -16.39 18.14
N LEU A 7 -1.39 -15.33 17.37
CA LEU A 7 -0.46 -14.97 16.28
C LEU A 7 0.94 -14.71 16.85
N SER A 8 1.97 -15.11 16.10
CA SER A 8 3.34 -14.76 16.47
C SER A 8 3.54 -13.24 16.35
N ALA A 9 4.51 -12.70 17.09
CA ALA A 9 4.85 -11.27 17.01
C ALA A 9 5.14 -10.83 15.56
N SER A 10 5.86 -11.65 14.80
CA SER A 10 6.14 -11.43 13.38
C SER A 10 4.86 -11.34 12.52
N GLN A 11 3.89 -12.23 12.75
CA GLN A 11 2.61 -12.19 12.05
C GLN A 11 1.81 -10.93 12.41
N VAL A 12 1.83 -10.51 13.68
CA VAL A 12 1.17 -9.27 14.13
C VAL A 12 1.79 -8.06 13.44
N VAL A 13 3.12 -7.98 13.34
CA VAL A 13 3.80 -6.88 12.63
C VAL A 13 3.38 -6.82 11.16
N VAL A 14 3.42 -7.94 10.43
CA VAL A 14 3.00 -7.99 9.03
C VAL A 14 1.51 -7.61 8.89
N GLN A 15 0.67 -8.11 9.79
CA GLN A 15 -0.76 -7.81 9.80
C GLN A 15 -1.03 -6.31 10.00
N ILE A 16 -0.34 -5.65 10.94
CA ILE A 16 -0.44 -4.20 11.15
C ILE A 16 0.00 -3.46 9.89
N CYS A 17 1.13 -3.84 9.28
CA CYS A 17 1.60 -3.23 8.03
C CYS A 17 0.57 -3.36 6.91
N LEU A 18 -0.03 -4.54 6.74
CA LEU A 18 -1.08 -4.77 5.74
C LEU A 18 -2.32 -3.92 6.00
N PHE A 19 -2.76 -3.78 7.26
CA PHE A 19 -3.87 -2.89 7.60
C PHE A 19 -3.57 -1.42 7.31
N LEU A 20 -2.33 -0.96 7.60
CA LEU A 20 -1.92 0.40 7.28
C LEU A 20 -1.94 0.65 5.77
N VAL A 21 -1.36 -0.26 4.97
CA VAL A 21 -1.39 -0.17 3.51
C VAL A 21 -2.83 -0.20 2.99
N ALA A 22 -3.66 -1.10 3.52
CA ALA A 22 -5.07 -1.20 3.18
C ALA A 22 -5.82 0.11 3.44
N ALA A 23 -5.65 0.71 4.62
CA ALA A 23 -6.29 1.98 4.95
C ALA A 23 -5.87 3.09 3.98
N ILE A 24 -4.56 3.27 3.75
CA ILE A 24 -4.05 4.31 2.84
C ILE A 24 -4.60 4.10 1.43
N ALA A 25 -4.58 2.86 0.93
CA ALA A 25 -5.02 2.53 -0.42
C ALA A 25 -6.55 2.65 -0.61
N ILE A 26 -7.34 2.23 0.38
CA ILE A 26 -8.80 2.33 0.31
C ILE A 26 -9.23 3.79 0.35
N PHE A 27 -8.74 4.57 1.33
CA PHE A 27 -9.12 5.98 1.46
C PHE A 27 -8.53 6.82 0.32
N GLY A 28 -7.24 6.62 0.02
CA GLY A 28 -6.53 7.35 -1.04
C GLY A 28 -7.02 7.00 -2.44
N GLY A 29 -7.33 5.74 -2.72
CA GLY A 29 -7.90 5.27 -3.98
C GLY A 29 -9.33 5.78 -4.17
N SER A 30 -10.19 5.65 -3.16
CA SER A 30 -11.57 6.16 -3.23
C SER A 30 -11.61 7.68 -3.43
N LEU A 31 -10.75 8.43 -2.72
CA LEU A 31 -10.69 9.87 -2.86
C LEU A 31 -10.22 10.30 -4.26
N GLN A 32 -9.16 9.68 -4.79
CA GLN A 32 -8.68 9.95 -6.15
C GLN A 32 -9.70 9.53 -7.22
N MET A 33 -10.40 8.43 -7.00
CA MET A 33 -11.48 7.99 -7.88
C MET A 33 -12.64 8.97 -7.90
N TYR A 34 -12.96 9.62 -6.77
CA TYR A 34 -14.00 10.65 -6.69
C TYR A 34 -13.57 11.98 -7.32
N LEU A 35 -12.41 12.50 -6.90
CA LEU A 35 -11.91 13.81 -7.35
C LEU A 35 -11.48 13.79 -8.82
N GLY A 36 -10.89 12.69 -9.29
CA GLY A 36 -10.24 12.66 -10.60
C GLY A 36 -8.98 13.52 -10.65
N GLN A 37 -8.43 13.69 -11.84
CA GLN A 37 -7.24 14.51 -12.05
C GLN A 37 -7.64 15.97 -12.33
N PRO A 38 -7.13 16.95 -11.56
CA PRO A 38 -7.46 18.36 -11.78
C PRO A 38 -6.85 18.90 -13.08
N GLU A 39 -7.56 19.81 -13.74
CA GLU A 39 -7.10 20.58 -14.91
C GLU A 39 -6.43 19.73 -16.00
N THR A 40 -7.10 18.65 -16.44
CA THR A 40 -6.53 17.70 -17.41
C THR A 40 -7.49 17.37 -18.56
N SER A 41 -6.98 16.64 -19.56
CA SER A 41 -7.80 16.14 -20.67
C SER A 41 -8.66 14.93 -20.25
N PRO A 42 -9.82 14.68 -20.87
CA PRO A 42 -10.66 13.51 -20.57
C PRO A 42 -9.90 12.18 -20.63
N ARG A 43 -8.92 12.05 -21.54
CA ARG A 43 -8.06 10.87 -21.64
C ARG A 43 -7.23 10.64 -20.37
N ASN A 44 -6.64 11.71 -19.83
CA ASN A 44 -5.78 11.60 -18.65
C ASN A 44 -6.61 11.39 -17.37
N ASP A 45 -7.76 12.04 -17.24
CA ASP A 45 -8.68 11.80 -16.12
C ASP A 45 -9.17 10.34 -16.09
N ASN A 46 -9.52 9.79 -17.25
CA ASN A 46 -9.92 8.39 -17.37
C ASN A 46 -8.84 7.43 -16.86
N VAL A 47 -7.58 7.62 -17.28
CA VAL A 47 -6.45 6.80 -16.80
C VAL A 47 -6.20 7.02 -15.31
N HIS A 48 -6.33 8.25 -14.81
CA HIS A 48 -6.15 8.55 -13.39
C HIS A 48 -7.19 7.82 -12.52
N ARG A 49 -8.48 7.89 -12.88
CA ARG A 49 -9.55 7.19 -12.14
C ARG A 49 -9.40 5.67 -12.21
N PHE A 50 -8.99 5.14 -13.37
CA PHE A 50 -8.68 3.72 -13.50
C PHE A 50 -7.53 3.30 -12.57
N MET A 51 -6.44 4.07 -12.52
CA MET A 51 -5.33 3.80 -11.58
C MET A 51 -5.75 3.97 -10.11
N ALA A 52 -6.65 4.91 -9.80
CA ALA A 52 -7.20 5.08 -8.47
C ALA A 52 -8.02 3.86 -8.02
N GLU A 53 -8.75 3.24 -8.94
CA GLU A 53 -9.50 1.99 -8.69
C GLU A 53 -8.57 0.78 -8.53
N VAL A 54 -7.50 0.68 -9.33
CA VAL A 54 -6.44 -0.31 -9.12
C VAL A 54 -5.79 -0.14 -7.73
N TYR A 55 -5.61 1.11 -7.29
CA TYR A 55 -5.09 1.39 -5.95
C TYR A 55 -6.08 0.97 -4.85
N LEU A 56 -7.35 1.31 -5.00
CA LEU A 56 -8.44 0.90 -4.09
C LEU A 56 -8.53 -0.63 -3.95
N SER A 57 -8.56 -1.34 -5.08
CA SER A 57 -8.62 -2.81 -5.11
C SER A 57 -7.40 -3.46 -4.46
N THR A 58 -6.21 -2.90 -4.67
CA THR A 58 -4.99 -3.32 -3.94
C THR A 58 -5.17 -3.18 -2.43
N GLY A 59 -5.81 -2.10 -1.98
CA GLY A 59 -6.17 -1.91 -0.57
C GLY A 59 -7.09 -3.00 -0.01
N LEU A 60 -8.10 -3.42 -0.78
CA LEU A 60 -8.99 -4.53 -0.41
C LEU A 60 -8.23 -5.87 -0.34
N ILE A 61 -7.29 -6.11 -1.25
CA ILE A 61 -6.44 -7.30 -1.22
C ILE A 61 -5.55 -7.30 0.03
N CYS A 62 -4.92 -6.16 0.37
CA CYS A 62 -4.16 -6.01 1.61
C CYS A 62 -5.01 -6.25 2.85
N LEU A 63 -6.25 -5.74 2.87
CA LEU A 63 -7.18 -5.92 3.99
C LEU A 63 -7.50 -7.41 4.18
N TRP A 64 -7.84 -8.10 3.09
CA TRP A 64 -8.12 -9.54 3.13
C TRP A 64 -6.88 -10.34 3.55
N ALA A 65 -5.70 -10.00 3.03
CA ALA A 65 -4.44 -10.63 3.40
C ALA A 65 -4.12 -10.44 4.90
N ALA A 66 -4.45 -9.28 5.47
CA ALA A 66 -4.28 -9.02 6.90
C ALA A 66 -5.17 -9.93 7.75
N PHE A 67 -6.44 -10.12 7.38
CA PHE A 67 -7.35 -11.03 8.08
C PHE A 67 -6.98 -12.50 7.94
N THR A 68 -6.37 -12.87 6.80
CA THR A 68 -6.03 -14.27 6.47
C THR A 68 -4.54 -14.57 6.58
N ILE A 69 -3.78 -13.77 7.35
CA ILE A 69 -2.31 -13.79 7.37
C ILE A 69 -1.67 -15.16 7.65
N ARG A 70 -2.38 -16.05 8.35
CA ARG A 70 -1.90 -17.42 8.60
C ARG A 70 -1.75 -18.24 7.31
N GLN A 71 -2.55 -17.92 6.28
CA GLN A 71 -2.63 -18.59 4.98
C GLN A 71 -1.80 -17.88 3.89
N GLN A 72 -1.42 -16.62 4.13
CA GLN A 72 -0.66 -15.83 3.16
C GLN A 72 0.84 -16.04 3.38
N GLY A 73 1.45 -16.82 2.49
CA GLY A 73 2.91 -16.95 2.39
C GLY A 73 3.45 -15.92 1.41
N ASP A 74 3.69 -16.34 0.16
CA ASP A 74 4.34 -15.52 -0.87
C ASP A 74 3.58 -14.24 -1.23
N LEU A 75 2.25 -14.23 -1.04
CA LEU A 75 1.45 -13.03 -1.28
C LEU A 75 1.94 -11.83 -0.46
N VAL A 76 2.43 -12.05 0.76
CA VAL A 76 2.97 -10.96 1.60
C VAL A 76 4.17 -10.30 0.92
N TYR A 77 5.07 -11.08 0.32
CA TYR A 77 6.22 -10.55 -0.40
C TYR A 77 5.82 -9.84 -1.68
N LEU A 78 4.82 -10.36 -2.41
CA LEU A 78 4.30 -9.71 -3.62
C LEU A 78 3.64 -8.36 -3.30
N LEU A 79 2.87 -8.29 -2.21
CA LEU A 79 2.27 -7.03 -1.75
C LEU A 79 3.35 -6.05 -1.27
N ALA A 80 4.34 -6.51 -0.51
CA ALA A 80 5.48 -5.69 -0.10
C ALA A 80 6.25 -5.14 -1.32
N LEU A 81 6.53 -5.97 -2.31
CA LEU A 81 7.17 -5.57 -3.56
C LEU A 81 6.31 -4.56 -4.32
N GLY A 82 5.00 -4.79 -4.42
CA GLY A 82 4.07 -3.86 -5.07
C GLY A 82 4.10 -2.47 -4.43
N VAL A 83 4.09 -2.40 -3.09
CA VAL A 83 4.20 -1.15 -2.33
C VAL A 83 5.55 -0.46 -2.59
N LEU A 84 6.65 -1.22 -2.61
CA LEU A 84 7.97 -0.68 -2.92
C LEU A 84 8.04 -0.09 -4.33
N LEU A 85 7.49 -0.79 -5.32
CA LEU A 85 7.43 -0.33 -6.71
C LEU A 85 6.58 0.95 -6.83
N ALA A 86 5.49 1.06 -6.07
CA ALA A 86 4.70 2.29 -6.02
C ALA A 86 5.51 3.47 -5.44
N GLY A 87 6.25 3.24 -4.34
CA GLY A 87 7.17 4.24 -3.76
C GLY A 87 8.26 4.67 -4.75
N CYS A 88 8.85 3.71 -5.49
CA CYS A 88 9.80 4.01 -6.56
C CYS A 88 9.15 4.85 -7.68
N GLY A 89 7.91 4.56 -8.07
CA GLY A 89 7.16 5.39 -9.02
C GLY A 89 7.00 6.83 -8.52
N ARG A 90 6.72 7.01 -7.23
CA ARG A 90 6.63 8.33 -6.60
C ARG A 90 7.99 9.04 -6.58
N LEU A 91 9.09 8.35 -6.28
CA LEU A 91 10.46 8.90 -6.37
C LEU A 91 10.81 9.35 -7.79
N LEU A 92 10.48 8.54 -8.80
CA LEU A 92 10.70 8.87 -10.21
C LEU A 92 9.91 10.12 -10.62
N SER A 93 8.67 10.25 -10.16
CA SER A 93 7.86 11.44 -10.38
C SER A 93 8.51 12.67 -9.73
N ILE A 94 8.86 12.60 -8.44
CA ILE A 94 9.52 13.70 -7.72
C ILE A 94 10.82 14.11 -8.41
N ARG A 95 11.62 13.16 -8.90
CA ARG A 95 12.85 13.44 -9.64
C ARG A 95 12.60 14.16 -10.96
N LYS A 96 11.50 13.84 -11.67
CA LYS A 96 11.22 14.39 -13.01
C LYS A 96 10.46 15.71 -12.98
N VAL A 97 9.45 15.84 -12.13
CA VAL A 97 8.52 16.98 -12.11
C VAL A 97 8.55 17.76 -10.79
N GLY A 98 9.35 17.33 -9.82
CA GLY A 98 9.54 18.01 -8.54
C GLY A 98 8.64 17.48 -7.42
N LEU A 99 8.91 17.93 -6.19
CA LEU A 99 8.15 17.54 -5.01
C LEU A 99 6.83 18.33 -4.94
N PRO A 100 5.66 17.66 -4.87
CA PRO A 100 4.40 18.38 -4.78
C PRO A 100 4.25 19.11 -3.44
N LYS A 101 3.54 20.25 -3.44
CA LYS A 101 3.22 21.01 -2.22
C LYS A 101 1.84 20.58 -1.69
N PRO A 102 1.62 20.50 -0.36
CA PRO A 102 2.60 20.68 0.70
C PRO A 102 3.52 19.45 0.88
N ALA A 103 4.84 19.68 0.88
CA ALA A 103 5.87 18.64 0.88
C ALA A 103 5.70 17.60 2.00
N ALA A 104 5.29 18.04 3.20
CA ALA A 104 5.13 17.18 4.37
C ALA A 104 4.13 16.04 4.13
N VAL A 105 3.02 16.29 3.43
CA VAL A 105 2.00 15.28 3.13
C VAL A 105 2.56 14.23 2.18
N TRP A 106 3.25 14.66 1.12
CA TRP A 106 3.81 13.76 0.11
C TRP A 106 4.98 12.94 0.64
N LEU A 107 5.83 13.52 1.50
CA LEU A 107 6.87 12.79 2.22
C LEU A 107 6.28 11.82 3.26
N GLY A 108 5.19 12.21 3.91
CA GLY A 108 4.44 11.36 4.83
C GLY A 108 3.87 10.10 4.18
N TYR A 109 3.55 10.13 2.87
CA TYR A 109 3.20 8.92 2.11
C TYR A 109 4.42 8.15 1.63
N LEU A 110 5.43 8.86 1.12
CA LEU A 110 6.61 8.24 0.52
C LEU A 110 7.42 7.43 1.52
N ILE A 111 7.61 7.94 2.74
CA ILE A 111 8.43 7.26 3.76
C ILE A 111 7.84 5.88 4.11
N PRO A 112 6.54 5.75 4.46
CA PRO A 112 5.91 4.45 4.63
C PRO A 112 6.00 3.54 3.40
N GLU A 113 5.78 4.07 2.19
CA GLU A 113 5.89 3.29 0.94
C GLU A 113 7.29 2.68 0.74
N LEU A 114 8.34 3.33 1.25
CA LEU A 114 9.71 2.81 1.17
C LEU A 114 10.09 1.94 2.37
N LEU A 115 9.54 2.16 3.56
CA LEU A 115 9.92 1.44 4.78
C LEU A 115 9.07 0.18 5.02
N ILE A 116 7.76 0.27 4.85
CA ILE A 116 6.81 -0.83 5.10
C ILE A 116 7.20 -2.12 4.37
N PRO A 117 7.63 -2.10 3.09
CA PRO A 117 8.03 -3.31 2.38
C PRO A 117 9.16 -4.09 3.08
N PHE A 118 10.18 -3.41 3.58
CA PHE A 118 11.30 -4.05 4.27
C PHE A 118 10.90 -4.58 5.65
N VAL A 119 10.04 -3.85 6.36
CA VAL A 119 9.48 -4.30 7.64
C VAL A 119 8.62 -5.54 7.45
N MET A 120 7.73 -5.54 6.44
CA MET A 120 6.90 -6.68 6.09
C MET A 120 7.73 -7.90 5.69
N ALA A 121 8.67 -7.74 4.77
CA ALA A 121 9.50 -8.83 4.29
C ALA A 121 10.41 -9.39 5.41
N GLY A 122 11.03 -8.53 6.21
CA GLY A 122 11.89 -8.94 7.31
C GLY A 122 11.12 -9.65 8.43
N ALA A 123 9.97 -9.12 8.83
CA ALA A 123 9.11 -9.78 9.82
C ALA A 123 8.58 -11.12 9.31
N HIS A 124 8.15 -11.18 8.04
CA HIS A 124 7.66 -12.42 7.45
C HIS A 124 8.77 -13.48 7.33
N TYR A 125 10.00 -13.07 7.00
CA TYR A 125 11.15 -13.97 6.97
C TYR A 125 11.47 -14.54 8.36
N ALA A 126 11.46 -13.72 9.41
CA ALA A 126 11.74 -14.14 10.79
C ALA A 126 10.66 -15.05 11.42
N ARG A 127 9.57 -15.35 10.70
CA ARG A 127 8.56 -16.34 11.11
C ARG A 127 9.03 -17.78 10.82
N TYR A 128 10.00 -17.95 9.92
CA TYR A 128 10.66 -19.21 9.58
C TYR A 128 12.04 -19.28 10.22
#